data_AF-Q0ADY9-F1
#
_entry.id   AF-Q0ADY9-F1
#
_cell.length_a   1.000
_cell.length_b   1.000
_cell.length_c   1.000
_cell.angle_alpha   90.00
_cell.angle_beta   90.00
_cell.angle_gamma   90.00
#
_symmetry.space_group_name_H-M   'P 1'
#
loop_
_entity.id
_entity.type
_entity.pdbx_description
1 polymer ?
#
loop_
_entity_poly.entity_id
_entity_poly.type
_entity_poly.pdbx_seq_one_letter_code
_entity_poly.pdbx_strand_id
1 'polypeptide(L)'
;MSKLLQPHEYPRRILLCVTGLSPQIVTETLYALAVARTPPFIPTEVHLLTTTDGARLARAALLHPDGGHFHALLNDQPQIGHPRFDEDCIHIISHHQKKLADIRTPAENAAAADTITALVAQLTGNADAALHVSIAGGRKTMGFYLGYAFSLFARPQDTLSHILVSSPFEGHPDFFYPPRQPRRLVTRDGHHIDTAEAVVTLAEIPVVRLRHGLPVALITGRAGFSETVATLQQSFAPPRLLIDLEQRHVVCGTTTVTMKPQLLAWLAWWATLARQGQPETTWREADAGLFLDIYRAVVGIDVIDYEKTAELLNNGMEKEFFQTKNAKVERILKDALGSAATPYLLMTAGKRPHTRRGLTLPPESIQISGFDNKQD
;
A
#
# COMPACT_ATOMS: atom_id res chain seq x y z
N MET A 1 -10.71 -0.96 -24.88
CA MET A 1 -10.22 -1.36 -23.54
C MET A 1 -9.30 -2.57 -23.77
N SER A 2 -8.02 -2.47 -23.42
CA SER A 2 -7.11 -3.63 -23.48
C SER A 2 -7.65 -4.73 -22.56
N LYS A 3 -7.72 -5.98 -23.04
CA LYS A 3 -8.06 -7.13 -22.20
C LYS A 3 -7.02 -7.19 -21.06
N LEU A 4 -7.46 -7.15 -19.81
CA LEU A 4 -6.57 -7.37 -18.67
C LEU A 4 -6.10 -8.82 -18.71
N LEU A 5 -4.78 -9.03 -18.72
CA LEU A 5 -4.19 -10.36 -18.63
C LEU A 5 -4.57 -11.01 -17.30
N GLN A 6 -4.90 -12.30 -17.35
CA GLN A 6 -5.01 -13.15 -16.17
C GLN A 6 -3.61 -13.47 -15.63
N PRO A 7 -3.45 -13.76 -14.32
CA PRO A 7 -2.13 -13.94 -13.71
C PRO A 7 -1.20 -14.95 -14.42
N HIS A 8 -1.77 -16.04 -14.96
CA HIS A 8 -1.02 -17.07 -15.68
C HIS A 8 -0.59 -16.66 -17.11
N GLU A 9 -1.17 -15.59 -17.67
CA GLU A 9 -0.85 -15.09 -19.02
C GLU A 9 0.36 -14.12 -19.02
N TYR A 10 0.82 -13.67 -17.84
CA TYR A 10 1.98 -12.77 -17.74
C TYR A 10 3.27 -13.48 -18.13
N PRO A 11 4.20 -12.82 -18.84
CA PRO A 11 5.46 -13.44 -19.29
C PRO A 11 6.38 -13.81 -18.12
N ARG A 12 6.38 -13.01 -17.05
CA ARG A 12 7.12 -13.28 -15.82
C ARG A 12 6.15 -13.66 -14.71
N ARG A 13 6.31 -14.83 -14.09
CA ARG A 13 5.42 -15.36 -13.06
C ARG A 13 6.24 -15.79 -11.87
N ILE A 14 5.98 -15.17 -10.73
CA ILE A 14 6.84 -15.27 -9.56
C ILE A 14 6.07 -16.03 -8.48
N LEU A 15 6.67 -17.09 -7.93
CA LEU A 15 6.20 -17.69 -6.68
C LEU A 15 7.07 -17.18 -5.54
N LEU A 16 6.49 -16.50 -4.56
CA LEU A 16 7.16 -16.16 -3.31
C LEU A 16 6.59 -17.00 -2.17
N CYS A 17 7.45 -17.79 -1.54
CA CYS A 17 7.13 -18.54 -0.33
C CYS A 17 7.88 -17.99 0.87
N VAL A 18 7.26 -18.10 2.04
CA VAL A 18 7.95 -17.98 3.32
C VAL A 18 8.06 -19.35 3.98
N THR A 19 9.21 -19.67 4.56
CA THR A 19 9.37 -20.92 5.32
C THR A 19 10.17 -20.73 6.60
N GLY A 20 9.89 -21.61 7.56
CA GLY A 20 10.68 -21.82 8.75
C GLY A 20 11.47 -23.11 8.59
N LEU A 21 11.05 -24.15 9.31
CA LEU A 21 11.73 -25.45 9.31
C LEU A 21 11.13 -26.48 8.35
N SER A 22 10.07 -26.12 7.63
CA SER A 22 9.34 -27.02 6.72
C SER A 22 9.51 -26.57 5.26
N PRO A 23 10.61 -26.95 4.58
CA PRO A 23 10.82 -26.59 3.18
C PRO A 23 9.79 -27.20 2.22
N GLN A 24 9.05 -28.24 2.62
CA GLN A 24 8.01 -28.92 1.85
C GLN A 24 6.98 -27.95 1.26
N ILE A 25 6.66 -26.87 1.99
CA ILE A 25 5.70 -25.83 1.59
C ILE A 25 5.99 -25.29 0.19
N VAL A 26 7.27 -25.23 -0.22
CA VAL A 26 7.67 -24.76 -1.55
C VAL A 26 7.17 -25.71 -2.64
N THR A 27 7.41 -27.02 -2.49
CA THR A 27 7.00 -28.03 -3.48
C THR A 27 5.50 -28.27 -3.45
N GLU A 28 4.88 -28.26 -2.27
CA GLU A 28 3.42 -28.38 -2.10
C GLU A 28 2.71 -27.23 -2.82
N THR A 29 3.18 -25.99 -2.62
CA THR A 29 2.60 -24.81 -3.27
C THR A 29 2.82 -24.84 -4.78
N LEU A 30 4.04 -25.17 -5.24
CA LEU A 30 4.36 -25.25 -6.66
C LEU A 30 3.51 -26.33 -7.37
N TYR A 31 3.38 -27.50 -6.76
CA TYR A 31 2.51 -28.57 -7.25
C TYR A 31 1.06 -28.10 -7.36
N ALA A 32 0.53 -27.45 -6.32
CA ALA A 32 -0.85 -27.00 -6.34
C ALA A 32 -1.12 -25.94 -7.42
N LEU A 33 -0.17 -25.03 -7.66
CA LEU A 33 -0.28 -23.98 -8.67
C LEU A 33 -0.14 -24.50 -10.10
N ALA A 34 0.83 -25.36 -10.35
CA ALA A 34 1.22 -25.76 -11.70
C ALA A 34 0.54 -27.06 -12.17
N VAL A 35 0.07 -27.90 -11.23
CA VAL A 35 -0.49 -29.24 -11.54
C VAL A 35 -1.95 -29.36 -11.09
N ALA A 36 -2.26 -29.04 -9.84
CA ALA A 36 -3.61 -29.30 -9.30
C ALA A 36 -4.65 -28.23 -9.70
N ARG A 37 -4.21 -27.01 -10.05
CA ARG A 37 -5.06 -25.88 -10.41
C ARG A 37 -5.37 -25.84 -11.92
N THR A 38 -6.59 -25.42 -12.26
CA THR A 38 -7.01 -25.08 -13.63
C THR A 38 -7.56 -23.64 -13.69
N PRO A 39 -7.05 -22.76 -14.57
CA PRO A 39 -5.84 -22.92 -15.38
C PRO A 39 -4.58 -22.94 -14.50
N PRO A 40 -3.51 -23.63 -14.93
CA PRO A 40 -2.28 -23.71 -14.15
C PRO A 40 -1.59 -22.34 -14.11
N PHE A 41 -1.01 -22.00 -12.96
CA PHE A 41 -0.06 -20.92 -12.82
C PHE A 41 1.33 -21.53 -12.72
N ILE A 42 2.10 -21.53 -13.82
CA ILE A 42 3.45 -22.10 -13.87
C ILE A 42 4.46 -20.97 -13.61
N PRO A 43 5.10 -20.89 -12.44
CA PRO A 43 6.09 -19.84 -12.18
C PRO A 43 7.26 -19.92 -13.16
N THR A 44 7.84 -18.78 -13.52
CA THR A 44 9.14 -18.69 -14.20
C THR A 44 10.28 -18.65 -13.20
N GLU A 45 10.02 -18.25 -11.96
CA GLU A 45 10.97 -18.25 -10.86
C GLU A 45 10.28 -18.45 -9.51
N VAL A 46 11.02 -19.00 -8.55
CA VAL A 46 10.61 -19.19 -7.17
C VAL A 46 11.57 -18.41 -6.28
N HIS A 47 11.03 -17.66 -5.32
CA HIS A 47 11.78 -17.02 -4.25
C HIS A 47 11.34 -17.57 -2.90
N LEU A 48 12.31 -17.75 -2.02
CA LEU A 48 12.10 -18.23 -0.67
C LEU A 48 12.60 -17.21 0.33
N LEU A 49 11.72 -16.71 1.18
CA LEU A 49 12.10 -15.88 2.32
C LEU A 49 12.15 -16.70 3.60
N THR A 50 13.27 -16.63 4.33
CA THR A 50 13.48 -17.46 5.53
C THR A 50 14.59 -16.91 6.43
N THR A 51 14.90 -17.62 7.52
CA THR A 51 16.08 -17.37 8.36
C THR A 51 17.24 -18.26 7.92
N THR A 52 18.41 -18.12 8.55
CA THR A 52 19.60 -18.93 8.21
C THR A 52 19.35 -20.43 8.40
N ASP A 53 18.64 -20.80 9.46
CA ASP A 53 18.31 -22.21 9.73
C ASP A 53 17.36 -22.79 8.68
N GLY A 54 16.32 -22.03 8.30
CA GLY A 54 15.40 -22.44 7.24
C GLY A 54 16.08 -22.49 5.87
N ALA A 55 17.00 -21.55 5.58
CA ALA A 55 17.78 -21.57 4.35
C ALA A 55 18.67 -22.82 4.25
N ARG A 56 19.32 -23.22 5.36
CA ARG A 56 20.11 -24.46 5.41
C ARG A 56 19.24 -25.69 5.10
N LEU A 57 18.05 -25.77 5.69
CA LEU A 57 17.11 -26.87 5.43
C LEU A 57 16.59 -26.85 3.99
N ALA A 58 16.24 -25.69 3.45
CA ALA A 58 15.78 -25.55 2.08
C ALA A 58 16.85 -25.99 1.07
N ARG A 59 18.11 -25.58 1.27
CA ARG A 59 19.23 -26.04 0.42
C ARG A 59 19.36 -27.56 0.43
N ALA A 60 19.39 -28.16 1.62
CA ALA A 60 19.56 -29.59 1.77
C ALA A 60 18.37 -30.40 1.21
N ALA A 61 17.14 -29.97 1.51
CA ALA A 61 15.95 -30.74 1.14
C ALA A 61 15.47 -30.46 -0.29
N LEU A 62 15.65 -29.24 -0.82
CA LEU A 62 15.06 -28.83 -2.10
C LEU A 62 16.09 -28.76 -3.23
N LEU A 63 17.26 -28.18 -2.97
CA LEU A 63 18.24 -27.79 -4.00
C LEU A 63 19.48 -28.70 -4.06
N HIS A 64 19.60 -29.69 -3.18
CA HIS A 64 20.77 -30.56 -3.18
C HIS A 64 20.87 -31.28 -4.55
N PRO A 65 22.04 -31.26 -5.21
CA PRO A 65 22.19 -31.89 -6.53
C PRO A 65 21.89 -33.39 -6.53
N ASP A 66 22.17 -34.04 -5.40
CA ASP A 66 21.86 -35.44 -5.14
C ASP A 66 20.57 -35.52 -4.31
N GLY A 67 19.41 -35.57 -4.97
CA GLY A 67 18.13 -35.88 -4.33
C GLY A 67 17.27 -34.70 -3.87
N GLY A 68 17.56 -33.45 -4.23
CA GLY A 68 16.73 -32.29 -3.90
C GLY A 68 15.28 -32.43 -4.41
N HIS A 69 14.30 -32.27 -3.52
CA HIS A 69 12.89 -32.50 -3.81
C HIS A 69 12.27 -31.51 -4.80
N PHE A 70 12.88 -30.33 -4.98
CA PHE A 70 12.46 -29.42 -6.04
C PHE A 70 12.80 -30.01 -7.42
N HIS A 71 14.02 -30.52 -7.60
CA HIS A 71 14.41 -31.21 -8.83
C HIS A 71 13.59 -32.49 -9.05
N ALA A 72 13.31 -33.25 -7.99
CA ALA A 72 12.43 -34.42 -8.06
C ALA A 72 11.03 -34.05 -8.56
N LEU A 73 10.44 -32.95 -8.08
CA LEU A 73 9.14 -32.47 -8.55
C LEU A 73 9.17 -32.10 -10.03
N LEU A 74 10.19 -31.38 -10.50
CA LEU A 74 10.30 -31.02 -11.92
C LEU A 74 10.46 -32.25 -12.83
N ASN A 75 11.21 -33.26 -12.37
CA ASN A 75 11.38 -34.51 -13.10
C ASN A 75 10.07 -35.35 -13.11
N ASP A 76 9.34 -35.38 -12.00
CA ASP A 76 8.06 -36.07 -11.92
C ASP A 76 6.98 -35.38 -12.77
N GLN A 77 6.98 -34.04 -12.79
CA GLN A 77 5.98 -33.21 -13.47
C GLN A 77 6.60 -32.29 -14.54
N PRO A 78 6.99 -32.82 -15.72
CA PRO A 78 7.68 -32.04 -16.76
C PRO A 78 6.94 -30.81 -17.26
N GLN A 79 5.60 -30.77 -17.13
CA GLN A 79 4.78 -29.61 -17.52
C GLN A 79 5.09 -28.33 -16.72
N ILE A 80 5.72 -28.46 -15.54
CA ILE A 80 6.18 -27.31 -14.75
C ILE A 80 7.35 -26.59 -15.45
N GLY A 81 8.10 -27.30 -16.29
CA GLY A 81 9.29 -26.77 -16.97
C GLY A 81 10.45 -26.57 -15.99
N HIS A 82 11.18 -25.45 -16.16
CA HIS A 82 12.41 -25.16 -15.40
C HIS A 82 12.36 -23.78 -14.75
N PRO A 83 11.45 -23.54 -13.78
CA PRO A 83 11.47 -22.30 -13.02
C PRO A 83 12.83 -22.09 -12.35
N ARG A 84 13.35 -20.86 -12.43
CA ARG A 84 14.58 -20.51 -11.72
C ARG A 84 14.35 -20.59 -10.21
N PHE A 85 15.11 -21.45 -9.54
CA PHE A 85 15.20 -21.49 -8.09
C PHE A 85 16.60 -21.94 -7.70
N ASP A 86 17.46 -20.96 -7.47
CA ASP A 86 18.86 -21.14 -7.09
C ASP A 86 19.15 -20.49 -5.73
N GLU A 87 20.41 -20.50 -5.33
CA GLU A 87 20.87 -19.94 -4.06
C GLU A 87 20.51 -18.46 -3.89
N ASP A 88 20.57 -17.67 -4.97
CA ASP A 88 20.25 -16.24 -4.96
C ASP A 88 18.74 -15.97 -4.80
N CYS A 89 17.92 -17.00 -4.99
CA CYS A 89 16.49 -16.93 -4.72
C CYS A 89 16.14 -17.14 -3.25
N ILE A 90 17.09 -17.50 -2.38
CA ILE A 90 16.88 -17.68 -0.94
C ILE A 90 17.24 -16.39 -0.19
N HIS A 91 16.21 -15.63 0.15
CA HIS A 91 16.30 -14.38 0.89
C HIS A 91 16.38 -14.67 2.39
N ILE A 92 17.50 -14.31 3.01
CA ILE A 92 17.72 -14.50 4.45
C ILE A 92 17.46 -13.21 5.21
N ILE A 93 16.54 -13.27 6.17
CA ILE A 93 16.23 -12.14 7.05
C ILE A 93 17.48 -11.74 7.83
N SER A 94 17.74 -10.44 7.84
CA SER A 94 18.94 -9.86 8.44
C SER A 94 18.59 -8.67 9.34
N HIS A 95 19.35 -8.49 10.42
CA HIS A 95 19.27 -7.33 11.31
C HIS A 95 20.67 -6.75 11.48
N HIS A 96 20.84 -5.45 11.25
CA HIS A 96 22.16 -4.79 11.22
C HIS A 96 23.19 -5.55 10.37
N GLN A 97 22.80 -5.93 9.13
CA GLN A 97 23.62 -6.71 8.18
C GLN A 97 23.99 -8.13 8.63
N LYS A 98 23.56 -8.56 9.82
CA LYS A 98 23.74 -9.92 10.30
C LYS A 98 22.53 -10.78 9.95
N LYS A 99 22.78 -11.86 9.20
CA LYS A 99 21.77 -12.90 8.92
C LYS A 99 21.30 -13.54 10.23
N LEU A 100 19.99 -13.59 10.42
CA LEU A 100 19.38 -14.14 11.62
C LEU A 100 19.27 -15.67 11.51
N ALA A 101 19.65 -16.39 12.57
CA ALA A 101 19.38 -17.84 12.66
C ALA A 101 17.89 -18.10 12.89
N ASP A 102 17.29 -17.28 13.74
CA ASP A 102 15.89 -17.31 14.16
C ASP A 102 15.44 -15.89 14.59
N ILE A 103 14.14 -15.64 14.69
CA ILE A 103 13.56 -14.35 15.10
C ILE A 103 12.99 -14.48 16.51
N ARG A 104 13.65 -13.87 17.51
CA ARG A 104 13.34 -14.08 18.93
C ARG A 104 13.05 -12.80 19.71
N THR A 105 13.47 -11.66 19.20
CA THR A 105 13.33 -10.35 19.87
C THR A 105 12.41 -9.41 19.08
N PRO A 106 11.85 -8.36 19.73
CA PRO A 106 11.07 -7.33 19.03
C PRO A 106 11.85 -6.62 17.91
N ALA A 107 13.15 -6.35 18.12
CA ALA A 107 13.99 -5.71 17.11
C ALA A 107 14.21 -6.61 15.88
N GLU A 108 14.48 -7.90 16.08
CA GLU A 108 14.58 -8.87 14.99
C GLU A 108 13.25 -9.04 14.25
N ASN A 109 12.13 -8.92 14.97
CA ASN A 109 10.80 -9.00 14.40
C ASN A 109 10.49 -7.78 13.51
N ALA A 110 10.87 -6.57 13.94
CA ALA A 110 10.81 -5.37 13.11
C ALA A 110 11.71 -5.49 11.86
N ALA A 111 12.93 -6.02 12.01
CA ALA A 111 13.83 -6.27 10.89
C ALA A 111 13.28 -7.30 9.89
N ALA A 112 12.56 -8.31 10.38
CA ALA A 112 11.83 -9.24 9.54
C ALA A 112 10.73 -8.55 8.74
N ALA A 113 9.94 -7.67 9.39
CA ALA A 113 8.91 -6.88 8.72
C ALA A 113 9.50 -6.01 7.61
N ASP A 114 10.60 -5.30 7.88
CA ASP A 114 11.29 -4.45 6.90
C ASP A 114 11.82 -5.28 5.71
N THR A 115 12.45 -6.43 5.99
CA THR A 115 12.96 -7.33 4.93
C THR A 115 11.83 -7.85 4.05
N ILE A 116 10.73 -8.30 4.66
CA ILE A 116 9.53 -8.78 3.96
C ILE A 116 8.96 -7.68 3.07
N THR A 117 8.78 -6.48 3.63
CA THR A 117 8.23 -5.32 2.93
C THR A 117 9.08 -4.92 1.74
N ALA A 118 10.40 -4.82 1.92
CA ALA A 118 11.32 -4.48 0.84
C ALA A 118 11.28 -5.52 -0.31
N LEU A 119 11.26 -6.81 0.03
CA LEU A 119 11.20 -7.88 -0.96
C LEU A 119 9.89 -7.86 -1.76
N VAL A 120 8.74 -7.71 -1.10
CA VAL A 120 7.45 -7.64 -1.80
C VAL A 120 7.35 -6.38 -2.66
N ALA A 121 7.82 -5.24 -2.18
CA ALA A 121 7.88 -4.01 -2.96
C ALA A 121 8.75 -4.19 -4.22
N GLN A 122 9.91 -4.83 -4.10
CA GLN A 122 10.79 -5.16 -5.23
C GLN A 122 10.11 -6.08 -6.24
N LEU A 123 9.54 -7.21 -5.79
CA LEU A 123 8.94 -8.21 -6.69
C LEU A 123 7.68 -7.70 -7.40
N THR A 124 6.98 -6.74 -6.80
CA THR A 124 5.82 -6.07 -7.42
C THR A 124 6.20 -4.83 -8.25
N GLY A 125 7.49 -4.51 -8.38
CA GLY A 125 7.97 -3.34 -9.13
C GLY A 125 7.83 -3.46 -10.65
N ASN A 126 7.88 -4.67 -11.21
CA ASN A 126 7.83 -4.91 -12.67
C ASN A 126 6.40 -5.18 -13.15
N ALA A 127 5.77 -4.22 -13.83
CA ALA A 127 4.39 -4.30 -14.32
C ALA A 127 4.07 -5.52 -15.21
N ASP A 128 5.06 -6.09 -15.89
CA ASP A 128 4.92 -7.27 -16.77
C ASP A 128 5.06 -8.60 -16.02
N ALA A 129 5.11 -8.57 -14.69
CA ALA A 129 5.12 -9.75 -13.84
C ALA A 129 3.79 -9.96 -13.10
N ALA A 130 3.45 -11.22 -12.82
CA ALA A 130 2.44 -11.60 -11.82
C ALA A 130 3.11 -12.32 -10.64
N LEU A 131 2.78 -11.91 -9.42
CA LEU A 131 3.29 -12.48 -8.18
C LEU A 131 2.22 -13.33 -7.49
N HIS A 132 2.53 -14.59 -7.21
CA HIS A 132 1.77 -15.46 -6.33
C HIS A 132 2.53 -15.63 -5.01
N VAL A 133 1.88 -15.33 -3.88
CA VAL A 133 2.47 -15.40 -2.55
C VAL A 133 1.83 -16.52 -1.73
N SER A 134 2.67 -17.33 -1.06
CA SER A 134 2.23 -18.36 -0.10
C SER A 134 2.67 -17.99 1.33
N ILE A 135 1.70 -17.90 2.25
CA ILE A 135 1.93 -17.49 3.65
C ILE A 135 2.05 -18.66 4.64
N ALA A 136 2.12 -19.90 4.16
CA ALA A 136 1.93 -21.10 4.97
C ALA A 136 3.14 -21.55 5.82
N GLY A 137 4.20 -20.75 5.95
CA GLY A 137 5.43 -21.15 6.62
C GLY A 137 6.10 -20.09 7.48
N GLY A 138 7.07 -20.53 8.28
CA GLY A 138 7.84 -19.65 9.17
C GLY A 138 7.18 -19.43 10.52
N ARG A 139 7.68 -18.44 11.26
CA ARG A 139 6.98 -17.96 12.46
C ARG A 139 5.68 -17.29 12.03
N LYS A 140 4.62 -17.43 12.84
CA LYS A 140 3.29 -16.85 12.57
C LYS A 140 3.34 -15.37 12.17
N THR A 141 4.26 -14.61 12.79
CA THR A 141 4.48 -13.19 12.49
C THR A 141 5.03 -12.94 11.08
N MET A 142 5.85 -13.83 10.54
CA MET A 142 6.35 -13.71 9.16
C MET A 142 5.19 -13.83 8.14
N GLY A 143 4.28 -14.79 8.35
CA GLY A 143 3.07 -14.91 7.52
C GLY A 143 2.18 -13.68 7.60
N PHE A 144 2.01 -13.10 8.81
CA PHE A 144 1.29 -11.84 8.99
C PHE A 144 1.92 -10.68 8.22
N TYR A 145 3.23 -10.44 8.39
CA TYR A 145 3.91 -9.36 7.67
C TYR A 145 3.92 -9.56 6.17
N LEU A 146 4.06 -10.81 5.70
CA LEU A 146 4.02 -11.12 4.28
C LEU A 146 2.64 -10.84 3.68
N GLY A 147 1.57 -11.27 4.35
CA GLY A 147 0.21 -10.96 3.93
C GLY A 147 -0.08 -9.45 3.95
N TYR A 148 0.44 -8.73 4.93
CA TYR A 148 0.20 -7.29 5.03
C TYR A 148 1.06 -6.48 4.03
N ALA A 149 2.33 -6.83 3.84
CA ALA A 149 3.15 -6.29 2.77
C ALA A 149 2.51 -6.57 1.40
N PHE A 150 1.97 -7.77 1.20
CA PHE A 150 1.19 -8.06 0.00
C PHE A 150 -0.01 -7.11 -0.14
N SER A 151 -0.82 -6.91 0.90
CA SER A 151 -1.93 -5.94 0.86
C SER A 151 -1.48 -4.52 0.48
N LEU A 152 -0.32 -4.08 0.97
CA LEU A 152 0.25 -2.76 0.68
C LEU A 152 0.71 -2.63 -0.78
N PHE A 153 1.41 -3.63 -1.32
CA PHE A 153 2.11 -3.49 -2.60
C PHE A 153 1.50 -4.30 -3.75
N ALA A 154 0.56 -5.21 -3.51
CA ALA A 154 -0.02 -6.05 -4.55
C ALA A 154 -0.73 -5.24 -5.63
N ARG A 155 -0.61 -5.74 -6.86
CA ARG A 155 -1.26 -5.22 -8.06
C ARG A 155 -2.47 -6.09 -8.42
N PRO A 156 -3.31 -5.65 -9.37
CA PRO A 156 -4.50 -6.40 -9.74
C PRO A 156 -4.25 -7.87 -10.14
N GLN A 157 -3.10 -8.16 -10.74
CA GLN A 157 -2.70 -9.51 -11.17
C GLN A 157 -2.03 -10.37 -10.10
N ASP A 158 -1.71 -9.82 -8.93
CA ASP A 158 -1.01 -10.55 -7.87
C ASP A 158 -2.01 -11.29 -6.97
N THR A 159 -1.61 -12.46 -6.47
CA THR A 159 -2.46 -13.39 -5.69
C THR A 159 -1.79 -13.80 -4.37
N LEU A 160 -2.59 -13.97 -3.32
CA LEU A 160 -2.16 -14.46 -2.00
C LEU A 160 -2.86 -15.78 -1.70
N SER A 161 -2.16 -16.72 -1.09
CA SER A 161 -2.74 -18.02 -0.74
C SER A 161 -2.13 -18.64 0.51
N HIS A 162 -2.82 -19.64 1.04
CA HIS A 162 -2.31 -20.58 2.03
C HIS A 162 -2.43 -22.00 1.47
N ILE A 163 -1.34 -22.76 1.48
CA ILE A 163 -1.35 -24.18 1.09
C ILE A 163 -1.84 -25.02 2.26
N LEU A 164 -2.69 -26.00 1.99
CA LEU A 164 -3.20 -26.95 2.97
C LEU A 164 -2.92 -28.36 2.46
N VAL A 165 -2.35 -29.20 3.31
CA VAL A 165 -2.10 -30.61 3.02
C VAL A 165 -2.98 -31.42 3.94
N SER A 166 -3.65 -32.45 3.41
CA SER A 166 -4.49 -33.31 4.23
C SER A 166 -3.65 -34.09 5.25
N SER A 167 -4.18 -34.26 6.46
CA SER A 167 -3.66 -35.27 7.39
C SER A 167 -3.77 -36.67 6.75
N PRO A 168 -2.79 -37.57 6.97
CA PRO A 168 -1.61 -37.47 7.84
C PRO A 168 -0.33 -36.99 7.13
N PHE A 169 -0.45 -36.36 5.95
CA PHE A 169 0.70 -35.93 5.15
C PHE A 169 1.25 -34.56 5.57
N GLU A 170 0.42 -33.71 6.18
CA GLU A 170 0.84 -32.40 6.70
C GLU A 170 2.02 -32.52 7.65
N GLY A 171 3.15 -31.90 7.30
CA GLY A 171 4.37 -31.92 8.12
C GLY A 171 5.10 -33.27 8.17
N HIS A 172 4.70 -34.25 7.34
CA HIS A 172 5.41 -35.52 7.23
C HIS A 172 6.80 -35.29 6.58
N PRO A 173 7.90 -35.75 7.22
CA PRO A 173 9.25 -35.42 6.76
C PRO A 173 9.54 -35.87 5.31
N ASP A 174 8.99 -37.02 4.91
CA ASP A 174 9.18 -37.60 3.57
C ASP A 174 8.08 -37.25 2.56
N PHE A 175 7.14 -36.36 2.89
CA PHE A 175 6.10 -35.90 1.96
C PHE A 175 6.40 -34.48 1.49
N PHE A 176 6.50 -34.27 0.18
CA PHE A 176 6.81 -32.96 -0.42
C PHE A 176 5.76 -32.51 -1.43
N TYR A 177 5.06 -33.46 -2.05
CA TYR A 177 3.95 -33.28 -2.98
C TYR A 177 3.36 -34.67 -3.28
N PRO A 178 2.14 -34.78 -3.84
CA PRO A 178 1.59 -36.03 -4.35
C PRO A 178 2.36 -36.48 -5.62
N PRO A 179 3.19 -37.54 -5.57
CA PRO A 179 3.95 -37.99 -6.73
C PRO A 179 3.05 -38.69 -7.76
N ARG A 180 3.43 -38.70 -9.04
CA ARG A 180 2.65 -39.40 -10.08
C ARG A 180 2.56 -40.89 -9.86
N GLN A 181 3.65 -41.49 -9.37
CA GLN A 181 3.68 -42.88 -8.94
C GLN A 181 3.48 -42.90 -7.43
N PRO A 182 2.31 -43.34 -6.93
CA PRO A 182 2.07 -43.40 -5.50
C PRO A 182 3.09 -44.27 -4.78
N ARG A 183 3.44 -43.87 -3.57
CA ARG A 183 4.36 -44.61 -2.70
C ARG A 183 3.81 -44.67 -1.29
N ARG A 184 4.22 -45.70 -0.55
CA ARG A 184 3.89 -45.84 0.86
C ARG A 184 4.87 -45.05 1.71
N LEU A 185 4.34 -44.32 2.69
CA LEU A 185 5.10 -43.69 3.77
C LEU A 185 4.72 -44.35 5.10
N VAL A 186 5.51 -44.07 6.14
CA VAL A 186 5.27 -44.57 7.50
C VAL A 186 5.15 -43.38 8.42
N THR A 187 4.00 -43.24 9.08
CA THR A 187 3.79 -42.16 10.06
C THR A 187 4.67 -42.37 11.30
N ARG A 188 4.76 -41.35 12.15
CA ARG A 188 5.48 -41.45 13.43
C ARG A 188 4.95 -42.56 14.35
N ASP A 189 3.65 -42.87 14.23
CA ASP A 189 2.97 -43.91 15.01
C ASP A 189 3.07 -45.31 14.35
N GLY A 190 3.82 -45.43 13.25
CA GLY A 190 4.07 -46.71 12.55
C GLY A 190 2.97 -47.12 11.57
N HIS A 191 1.98 -46.26 11.29
CA HIS A 191 0.94 -46.56 10.32
C HIS A 191 1.44 -46.36 8.89
N HIS A 192 1.11 -47.29 8.00
CA HIS A 192 1.35 -47.16 6.57
C HIS A 192 0.28 -46.29 5.92
N ILE A 193 0.72 -45.28 5.17
CA ILE A 193 -0.14 -44.34 4.44
C ILE A 193 0.30 -44.30 2.98
N ASP A 194 -0.63 -44.09 2.04
CA ASP A 194 -0.35 -44.08 0.61
C ASP A 194 -0.48 -42.67 0.03
N THR A 195 0.57 -42.16 -0.65
CA THR A 195 0.53 -40.81 -1.20
C THR A 195 -0.54 -40.59 -2.27
N ALA A 196 -1.17 -41.65 -2.81
CA ALA A 196 -2.35 -41.52 -3.66
C ALA A 196 -3.53 -40.82 -2.96
N GLU A 197 -3.59 -40.90 -1.63
CA GLU A 197 -4.66 -40.31 -0.81
C GLU A 197 -4.37 -38.85 -0.41
N ALA A 198 -3.18 -38.34 -0.74
CA ALA A 198 -2.78 -37.00 -0.33
C ALA A 198 -3.52 -35.93 -1.14
N VAL A 199 -4.23 -35.05 -0.44
CA VAL A 199 -4.92 -33.90 -1.03
C VAL A 199 -4.14 -32.64 -0.67
N VAL A 200 -3.75 -31.89 -1.70
CA VAL A 200 -3.10 -30.58 -1.57
C VAL A 200 -4.05 -29.52 -2.10
N THR A 201 -4.46 -28.61 -1.23
CA THR A 201 -5.45 -27.57 -1.53
C THR A 201 -4.82 -26.19 -1.42
N LEU A 202 -4.92 -25.41 -2.49
CA LEU A 202 -4.52 -24.00 -2.50
C LEU A 202 -5.72 -23.12 -2.12
N ALA A 203 -5.70 -22.54 -0.92
CA ALA A 203 -6.72 -21.59 -0.50
C ALA A 203 -6.28 -20.16 -0.84
N GLU A 204 -6.89 -19.55 -1.87
CA GLU A 204 -6.65 -18.13 -2.18
C GLU A 204 -7.27 -17.24 -1.10
N ILE A 205 -6.52 -16.23 -0.64
CA ILE A 205 -6.94 -15.32 0.42
C ILE A 205 -7.33 -13.98 -0.22
N PRO A 206 -8.60 -13.56 -0.10
CA PRO A 206 -8.99 -12.24 -0.55
C PRO A 206 -8.37 -11.17 0.36
N VAL A 207 -7.78 -10.13 -0.25
CA VAL A 207 -7.18 -9.01 0.49
C VAL A 207 -7.59 -7.67 -0.12
N VAL A 208 -7.60 -6.64 0.73
CA VAL A 208 -7.71 -5.26 0.26
C VAL A 208 -6.34 -4.85 -0.31
N ARG A 209 -6.32 -4.38 -1.56
CA ARG A 209 -5.11 -3.87 -2.21
C ARG A 209 -5.01 -2.36 -1.99
N LEU A 210 -3.99 -1.92 -1.27
CA LEU A 210 -3.81 -0.54 -0.82
C LEU A 210 -2.78 0.22 -1.65
N ARG A 211 -2.19 -0.42 -2.68
CA ARG A 211 -1.12 0.14 -3.52
C ARG A 211 -1.44 1.52 -4.09
N HIS A 212 -2.68 1.74 -4.55
CA HIS A 212 -3.10 3.02 -5.12
C HIS A 212 -3.25 4.15 -4.08
N GLY A 213 -3.39 3.81 -2.80
CA GLY A 213 -3.42 4.77 -1.70
C GLY A 213 -2.03 5.18 -1.20
N LEU A 214 -0.97 4.48 -1.63
CA LEU A 214 0.40 4.77 -1.19
C LEU A 214 1.05 5.89 -2.03
N PRO A 215 1.71 6.87 -1.38
CA PRO A 215 2.64 7.77 -2.05
C PRO A 215 3.67 7.00 -2.90
N VAL A 216 3.97 7.49 -4.11
CA VAL A 216 4.91 6.85 -5.04
C VAL A 216 6.27 6.59 -4.40
N ALA A 217 6.74 7.47 -3.51
CA ALA A 217 7.99 7.31 -2.78
C ALA A 217 8.04 6.02 -1.95
N LEU A 218 6.91 5.63 -1.33
CA LEU A 218 6.80 4.41 -0.51
C LEU A 218 6.70 3.15 -1.39
N ILE A 219 6.06 3.26 -2.55
CA ILE A 219 5.95 2.15 -3.52
C ILE A 219 7.34 1.71 -4.01
N THR A 220 8.33 2.61 -4.02
CA THR A 220 9.71 2.29 -4.41
C THR A 220 10.52 1.54 -3.34
N GLY A 221 9.91 1.17 -2.19
CA GLY A 221 10.54 0.32 -1.17
C GLY A 221 11.64 1.01 -0.36
N ARG A 222 11.67 2.35 -0.33
CA ARG A 222 12.67 3.13 0.41
C ARG A 222 12.38 3.30 1.90
N ALA A 223 11.15 2.96 2.32
CA ALA A 223 10.68 3.09 3.69
C ALA A 223 10.55 1.72 4.36
N GLY A 224 10.77 1.69 5.68
CA GLY A 224 10.50 0.51 6.49
C GLY A 224 9.01 0.18 6.56
N PHE A 225 8.69 -1.00 7.11
CA PHE A 225 7.33 -1.45 7.32
C PHE A 225 6.55 -0.47 8.21
N SER A 226 7.09 -0.14 9.39
CA SER A 226 6.41 0.74 10.35
C SER A 226 6.17 2.15 9.81
N GLU A 227 7.14 2.69 9.06
CA GLU A 227 7.00 3.98 8.40
C GLU A 227 5.90 3.94 7.34
N THR A 228 5.89 2.92 6.49
CA THR A 228 4.84 2.71 5.47
C THR A 228 3.46 2.66 6.10
N VAL A 229 3.30 1.90 7.19
CA VAL A 229 2.03 1.82 7.94
C VAL A 229 1.63 3.16 8.53
N ALA A 230 2.57 3.87 9.16
CA ALA A 230 2.31 5.18 9.76
C ALA A 230 1.86 6.21 8.72
N THR A 231 2.52 6.27 7.55
CA THR A 231 2.10 7.18 6.47
C THR A 231 0.73 6.80 5.91
N LEU A 232 0.46 5.51 5.71
CA LEU A 232 -0.85 5.08 5.22
C LEU A 232 -1.96 5.40 6.23
N GLN A 233 -1.73 5.18 7.52
CA GLN A 233 -2.67 5.58 8.58
C GLN A 233 -2.94 7.08 8.56
N GLN A 234 -1.92 7.91 8.38
CA GLN A 234 -2.09 9.35 8.24
C GLN A 234 -2.94 9.72 7.02
N SER A 235 -2.82 8.99 5.91
CA SER A 235 -3.64 9.24 4.71
C SER A 235 -5.13 8.91 4.90
N PHE A 236 -5.45 8.00 5.83
CA PHE A 236 -6.82 7.66 6.21
C PHE A 236 -7.35 8.47 7.39
N ALA A 237 -6.53 9.33 8.00
CA ALA A 237 -7.00 10.20 9.07
C ALA A 237 -8.09 11.14 8.52
N PRO A 238 -9.12 11.49 9.32
CA PRO A 238 -10.09 12.50 8.93
C PRO A 238 -9.35 13.77 8.51
N PRO A 239 -9.71 14.39 7.37
CA PRO A 239 -9.07 15.63 6.96
C PRO A 239 -9.25 16.67 8.05
N ARG A 240 -8.18 17.38 8.41
CA ARG A 240 -8.23 18.54 9.30
C ARG A 240 -7.60 19.73 8.61
N LEU A 241 -8.23 20.89 8.71
CA LEU A 241 -7.73 22.16 8.20
C LEU A 241 -7.56 23.12 9.39
N LEU A 242 -6.32 23.42 9.73
CA LEU A 242 -5.98 24.42 10.73
C LEU A 242 -5.46 25.64 9.99
N ILE A 243 -6.01 26.81 10.28
CA ILE A 243 -5.56 28.08 9.72
C ILE A 243 -5.33 29.03 10.88
N ASP A 244 -4.08 29.45 11.05
CA ASP A 244 -3.71 30.50 12.00
C ASP A 244 -3.41 31.78 11.21
N LEU A 245 -4.29 32.78 11.36
CA LEU A 245 -4.15 34.03 10.63
C LEU A 245 -2.98 34.88 11.14
N GLU A 246 -2.72 34.86 12.45
CA GLU A 246 -1.67 35.67 13.09
C GLU A 246 -0.29 35.13 12.75
N GLN A 247 -0.11 33.82 12.89
CA GLN A 247 1.15 33.13 12.56
C GLN A 247 1.30 32.87 11.06
N ARG A 248 0.27 33.19 10.25
CA ARG A 248 0.21 32.95 8.80
C ARG A 248 0.52 31.50 8.44
N HIS A 249 -0.09 30.59 9.19
CA HIS A 249 0.19 29.16 9.12
C HIS A 249 -1.05 28.40 8.67
N VAL A 250 -0.85 27.44 7.76
CA VAL A 250 -1.91 26.52 7.30
C VAL A 250 -1.41 25.10 7.49
N VAL A 251 -2.20 24.27 8.16
CA VAL A 251 -1.96 22.84 8.31
C VAL A 251 -3.12 22.06 7.71
N CYS A 252 -2.79 21.20 6.73
CA CYS A 252 -3.71 20.24 6.15
C CYS A 252 -3.33 18.85 6.66
N GLY A 253 -4.12 18.33 7.61
CA GLY A 253 -3.86 17.07 8.28
C GLY A 253 -2.62 17.21 9.16
N THR A 254 -1.52 16.60 8.75
CA THR A 254 -0.20 16.72 9.40
C THR A 254 0.78 17.60 8.62
N THR A 255 0.41 18.07 7.42
CA THR A 255 1.32 18.78 6.53
C THR A 255 1.15 20.30 6.65
N THR A 256 2.24 21.01 6.92
CA THR A 256 2.28 22.47 6.84
C THR A 256 2.35 22.93 5.40
N VAL A 257 1.46 23.85 5.01
CA VAL A 257 1.41 24.42 3.66
C VAL A 257 1.72 25.91 3.73
N THR A 258 2.81 26.32 3.06
CA THR A 258 3.19 27.74 3.00
C THR A 258 2.38 28.46 1.92
N MET A 259 1.70 29.54 2.30
CA MET A 259 0.90 30.36 1.38
C MET A 259 1.26 31.84 1.51
N LYS A 260 1.13 32.60 0.41
CA LYS A 260 1.20 34.06 0.48
C LYS A 260 0.01 34.60 1.30
N PRO A 261 0.15 35.73 2.03
CA PRO A 261 -0.91 36.29 2.89
C PRO A 261 -2.30 36.34 2.24
N GLN A 262 -2.39 36.83 1.01
CA GLN A 262 -3.67 36.94 0.30
C GLN A 262 -4.30 35.59 -0.07
N LEU A 263 -3.49 34.55 -0.30
CA LEU A 263 -3.98 33.20 -0.58
C LEU A 263 -4.37 32.47 0.69
N LEU A 264 -3.68 32.74 1.81
CA LEU A 264 -4.07 32.27 3.13
C LEU A 264 -5.43 32.85 3.53
N ALA A 265 -5.59 34.18 3.38
CA ALA A 265 -6.88 34.84 3.62
C ALA A 265 -7.98 34.30 2.71
N TRP A 266 -7.66 33.98 1.45
CA TRP A 266 -8.61 33.38 0.51
C TRP A 266 -9.07 31.98 0.95
N LEU A 267 -8.14 31.14 1.41
CA LEU A 267 -8.48 29.82 1.95
C LEU A 267 -9.28 29.94 3.25
N ALA A 268 -8.90 30.87 4.14
CA ALA A 268 -9.61 31.16 5.38
C ALA A 268 -11.05 31.63 5.13
N TRP A 269 -11.28 32.42 4.08
CA TRP A 269 -12.62 32.83 3.67
C TRP A 269 -13.50 31.63 3.28
N TRP A 270 -12.99 30.73 2.44
CA TRP A 270 -13.70 29.48 2.12
C TRP A 270 -13.93 28.60 3.35
N ALA A 271 -12.95 28.50 4.25
CA ALA A 271 -13.05 27.76 5.49
C ALA A 271 -14.14 28.34 6.42
N THR A 272 -14.26 29.66 6.49
CA THR A 272 -15.32 30.35 7.23
C THR A 272 -16.69 30.05 6.66
N LEU A 273 -16.85 30.12 5.33
CA LEU A 273 -18.11 29.78 4.65
C LEU A 273 -18.53 28.32 4.91
N ALA A 274 -17.59 27.39 4.83
CA ALA A 274 -17.82 25.98 5.15
C ALA A 274 -18.24 25.78 6.62
N ARG A 275 -17.56 26.45 7.56
CA ARG A 275 -17.88 26.39 9.00
C ARG A 275 -19.26 26.97 9.34
N GLN A 276 -19.73 27.94 8.56
CA GLN A 276 -21.06 28.55 8.68
C GLN A 276 -22.17 27.74 8.00
N GLY A 277 -21.85 26.59 7.39
CA GLY A 277 -22.84 25.75 6.69
C GLY A 277 -23.26 26.31 5.32
N GLN A 278 -22.54 27.28 4.78
CA GLN A 278 -22.73 27.84 3.44
C GLN A 278 -21.48 27.60 2.57
N PRO A 279 -21.06 26.34 2.35
CA PRO A 279 -19.75 26.01 1.81
C PRO A 279 -19.53 26.45 0.36
N GLU A 280 -20.59 26.85 -0.35
CA GLU A 280 -20.58 27.10 -1.78
C GLU A 280 -21.07 28.51 -2.13
N THR A 281 -20.37 29.16 -3.05
CA THR A 281 -20.81 30.45 -3.61
C THR A 281 -20.34 30.64 -5.06
N THR A 282 -20.81 31.71 -5.68
CA THR A 282 -20.34 32.20 -6.98
C THR A 282 -19.60 33.51 -6.81
N TRP A 283 -18.84 33.94 -7.82
CA TRP A 283 -18.21 35.26 -7.78
C TRP A 283 -19.23 36.42 -7.61
N ARG A 284 -20.50 36.24 -8.00
CA ARG A 284 -21.53 37.30 -7.88
C ARG A 284 -22.10 37.41 -6.47
N GLU A 285 -22.12 36.30 -5.74
CA GLU A 285 -22.70 36.16 -4.40
C GLU A 285 -21.62 36.15 -3.32
N ALA A 286 -20.34 36.20 -3.72
CA ALA A 286 -19.22 36.16 -2.80
C ALA A 286 -19.14 37.45 -1.99
N ASP A 287 -19.12 37.31 -0.67
CA ASP A 287 -18.91 38.41 0.26
C ASP A 287 -17.46 38.89 0.23
N ALA A 288 -17.23 39.96 -0.52
CA ALA A 288 -15.94 40.63 -0.60
C ALA A 288 -15.55 41.32 0.72
N GLY A 289 -16.52 41.78 1.51
CA GLY A 289 -16.29 42.42 2.81
C GLY A 289 -15.67 41.44 3.79
N LEU A 290 -16.28 40.26 3.93
CA LEU A 290 -15.75 39.18 4.77
C LEU A 290 -14.33 38.78 4.34
N PHE A 291 -14.06 38.67 3.03
CA PHE A 291 -12.71 38.38 2.55
C PHE A 291 -11.72 39.48 2.95
N LEU A 292 -12.08 40.75 2.79
CA LEU A 292 -11.23 41.88 3.15
C LEU A 292 -10.97 41.94 4.67
N ASP A 293 -11.95 41.63 5.50
CA ASP A 293 -11.78 41.59 6.96
C ASP A 293 -10.78 40.50 7.39
N ILE A 294 -10.91 39.31 6.80
CA ILE A 294 -9.95 38.21 6.99
C ILE A 294 -8.57 38.62 6.47
N TYR A 295 -8.50 39.22 5.28
CA TYR A 295 -7.23 39.61 4.69
C TYR A 295 -6.51 40.66 5.54
N ARG A 296 -7.24 41.65 6.09
CA ARG A 296 -6.73 42.65 7.03
C ARG A 296 -6.13 41.99 8.28
N ALA A 297 -6.79 40.97 8.83
CA ALA A 297 -6.28 40.23 9.98
C ALA A 297 -4.97 39.49 9.67
N VAL A 298 -4.78 39.00 8.43
CA VAL A 298 -3.55 38.30 8.02
C VAL A 298 -2.37 39.27 7.78
N VAL A 299 -2.59 40.38 7.08
CA VAL A 299 -1.49 41.29 6.69
C VAL A 299 -1.08 42.27 7.80
N GLY A 300 -1.97 42.60 8.73
CA GLY A 300 -1.71 43.65 9.71
C GLY A 300 -1.48 45.01 9.03
N ILE A 301 -0.49 45.79 9.51
CA ILE A 301 -0.16 47.16 9.07
C ILE A 301 0.57 47.21 7.70
N ASP A 302 0.69 46.10 6.97
CA ASP A 302 1.11 46.14 5.54
C ASP A 302 -0.05 46.67 4.68
N VAL A 303 -0.30 47.98 4.80
CA VAL A 303 -1.50 48.67 4.31
C VAL A 303 -1.55 48.72 2.77
N ILE A 304 -0.40 48.77 2.07
CA ILE A 304 -0.36 49.07 0.63
C ILE A 304 -0.99 47.96 -0.24
N ASP A 305 -0.67 46.68 0.00
CA ASP A 305 -1.23 45.56 -0.78
C ASP A 305 -2.68 45.27 -0.40
N TYR A 306 -3.07 45.61 0.83
CA TYR A 306 -4.47 45.59 1.27
C TYR A 306 -5.28 46.68 0.56
N GLU A 307 -4.82 47.93 0.57
CA GLU A 307 -5.49 49.08 -0.06
C GLU A 307 -5.78 48.81 -1.54
N LYS A 308 -4.79 48.37 -2.32
CA LYS A 308 -5.00 48.01 -3.73
C LYS A 308 -6.06 46.92 -3.92
N THR A 309 -6.10 45.94 -3.02
CA THR A 309 -7.09 44.86 -3.07
C THR A 309 -8.47 45.36 -2.67
N ALA A 310 -8.56 46.24 -1.67
CA ALA A 310 -9.81 46.85 -1.21
C ALA A 310 -10.40 47.77 -2.29
N GLU A 311 -9.57 48.59 -2.95
CA GLU A 311 -9.98 49.41 -4.10
C GLU A 311 -10.52 48.56 -5.25
N LEU A 312 -9.83 47.47 -5.61
CA LEU A 312 -10.26 46.55 -6.65
C LEU A 312 -11.61 45.91 -6.34
N LEU A 313 -11.86 45.55 -5.08
CA LEU A 313 -13.06 44.83 -4.65
C LEU A 313 -14.17 45.74 -4.08
N ASN A 314 -14.03 47.06 -4.22
CA ASN A 314 -14.95 48.05 -3.63
C ASN A 314 -16.41 47.89 -4.14
N ASN A 315 -16.58 47.39 -5.37
CA ASN A 315 -17.89 47.12 -5.97
C ASN A 315 -18.29 45.63 -5.91
N GLY A 316 -17.67 44.86 -5.01
CA GLY A 316 -17.90 43.43 -4.85
C GLY A 316 -16.82 42.55 -5.52
N MET A 317 -17.04 41.24 -5.45
CA MET A 317 -16.04 40.26 -5.89
C MET A 317 -15.92 40.19 -7.41
N GLU A 318 -14.73 40.45 -7.96
CA GLU A 318 -14.51 40.33 -9.41
C GLU A 318 -14.34 38.87 -9.86
N LYS A 319 -14.87 38.55 -11.05
CA LYS A 319 -14.79 37.20 -11.63
C LYS A 319 -13.36 36.71 -11.82
N GLU A 320 -12.48 37.55 -12.38
CA GLU A 320 -11.09 37.18 -12.67
C GLU A 320 -10.30 36.97 -11.38
N PHE A 321 -10.49 37.85 -10.39
CA PHE A 321 -9.93 37.70 -9.06
C PHE A 321 -10.33 36.36 -8.45
N PHE A 322 -11.64 36.09 -8.36
CA PHE A 322 -12.21 34.88 -7.78
C PHE A 322 -11.64 33.60 -8.44
N GLN A 323 -11.64 33.54 -9.77
CA GLN A 323 -11.16 32.38 -10.51
C GLN A 323 -9.64 32.18 -10.35
N THR A 324 -8.88 33.27 -10.39
CA THR A 324 -7.43 33.23 -10.24
C THR A 324 -7.01 32.78 -8.84
N LYS A 325 -7.69 33.26 -7.78
CA LYS A 325 -7.38 32.85 -6.40
C LYS A 325 -7.73 31.40 -6.15
N ASN A 326 -8.88 30.92 -6.63
CA ASN A 326 -9.25 29.51 -6.56
C ASN A 326 -8.18 28.62 -7.24
N ALA A 327 -7.78 28.94 -8.47
CA ALA A 327 -6.78 28.16 -9.19
C ALA A 327 -5.41 28.14 -8.49
N LYS A 328 -5.00 29.27 -7.91
CA LYS A 328 -3.71 29.37 -7.19
C LYS A 328 -3.72 28.58 -5.88
N VAL A 329 -4.79 28.65 -5.08
CA VAL A 329 -4.92 27.86 -3.85
C VAL A 329 -4.92 26.36 -4.17
N GLU A 330 -5.72 25.93 -5.15
CA GLU A 330 -5.76 24.51 -5.53
C GLU A 330 -4.42 24.01 -6.05
N ARG A 331 -3.67 24.83 -6.78
CA ARG A 331 -2.33 24.48 -7.23
C ARG A 331 -1.38 24.29 -6.05
N ILE A 332 -1.33 25.23 -5.11
CA ILE A 332 -0.46 25.12 -3.93
C ILE A 332 -0.82 23.87 -3.11
N LEU A 333 -2.11 23.60 -2.90
CA LEU A 333 -2.56 22.41 -2.16
C LEU A 333 -2.18 21.12 -2.89
N LYS A 334 -2.35 21.04 -4.22
CA LYS A 334 -1.94 19.88 -5.03
C LYS A 334 -0.43 19.68 -5.00
N ASP A 335 0.34 20.75 -5.15
CA ASP A 335 1.80 20.70 -5.16
C ASP A 335 2.35 20.26 -3.79
N ALA A 336 1.72 20.70 -2.69
CA ALA A 336 2.15 20.36 -1.33
C ALA A 336 1.67 18.98 -0.83
N LEU A 337 0.45 18.56 -1.19
CA LEU A 337 -0.22 17.39 -0.58
C LEU A 337 -0.38 16.20 -1.55
N GLY A 338 -0.16 16.39 -2.85
CA GLY A 338 -0.37 15.33 -3.84
C GLY A 338 -1.80 14.79 -3.84
N SER A 339 -1.96 13.47 -3.74
CA SER A 339 -3.28 12.80 -3.67
C SER A 339 -4.07 13.17 -2.42
N ALA A 340 -3.40 13.52 -1.31
CA ALA A 340 -4.03 13.94 -0.07
C ALA A 340 -4.65 15.35 -0.15
N ALA A 341 -4.44 16.09 -1.25
CA ALA A 341 -5.06 17.40 -1.45
C ALA A 341 -6.58 17.33 -1.57
N THR A 342 -7.12 16.21 -2.07
CA THR A 342 -8.53 16.07 -2.50
C THR A 342 -9.56 16.65 -1.53
N PRO A 343 -9.51 16.38 -0.20
CA PRO A 343 -10.48 16.93 0.74
C PRO A 343 -10.42 18.46 0.91
N TYR A 344 -9.27 19.07 0.58
CA TYR A 344 -8.99 20.50 0.76
C TYR A 344 -9.25 21.31 -0.51
N LEU A 345 -9.60 20.66 -1.63
CA LEU A 345 -9.85 21.33 -2.91
C LEU A 345 -11.27 21.89 -2.99
N LEU A 346 -11.44 22.89 -3.85
CA LEU A 346 -12.74 23.53 -4.05
C LEU A 346 -13.55 22.71 -5.06
N MET A 347 -14.56 22.01 -4.58
CA MET A 347 -15.49 21.27 -5.43
C MET A 347 -16.30 22.22 -6.32
N THR A 348 -16.73 21.71 -7.47
CA THR A 348 -17.67 22.42 -8.35
C THR A 348 -19.04 21.76 -8.22
N ALA A 349 -20.04 22.57 -7.90
CA ALA A 349 -21.43 22.14 -7.81
C ALA A 349 -22.29 22.83 -8.88
N GLY A 350 -23.40 22.20 -9.25
CA GLY A 350 -24.33 22.70 -10.27
C GLY A 350 -23.90 22.45 -11.72
N LYS A 351 -24.72 22.91 -12.67
CA LYS A 351 -24.48 22.79 -14.12
C LYS A 351 -24.16 24.15 -14.73
N ARG A 352 -23.38 24.18 -15.80
CA ARG A 352 -23.14 25.42 -16.57
C ARG A 352 -24.49 26.01 -17.04
N PRO A 353 -24.69 27.33 -16.96
CA PRO A 353 -23.73 28.37 -16.52
C PRO A 353 -23.73 28.65 -15.00
N HIS A 354 -24.55 27.96 -14.21
CA HIS A 354 -24.76 28.18 -12.78
C HIS A 354 -23.80 27.34 -11.90
N THR A 355 -22.55 27.21 -12.30
CA THR A 355 -21.55 26.46 -11.52
C THR A 355 -21.14 27.26 -10.28
N ARG A 356 -21.21 26.61 -9.12
CA ARG A 356 -20.74 27.12 -7.83
C ARG A 356 -19.42 26.46 -7.46
N ARG A 357 -18.62 27.14 -6.64
CA ARG A 357 -17.40 26.58 -6.04
C ARG A 357 -17.58 26.52 -4.54
N GLY A 358 -16.99 25.53 -3.89
CA GLY A 358 -17.06 25.43 -2.44
C GLY A 358 -16.05 24.50 -1.81
N LEU A 359 -15.72 24.78 -0.55
CA LEU A 359 -14.93 23.89 0.29
C LEU A 359 -15.88 22.99 1.08
N THR A 360 -15.85 21.69 0.78
CA THR A 360 -16.81 20.72 1.34
C THR A 360 -16.29 20.01 2.59
N LEU A 361 -15.29 20.58 3.27
CA LEU A 361 -14.82 20.03 4.53
C LEU A 361 -15.92 20.16 5.60
N PRO A 362 -16.16 19.12 6.41
CA PRO A 362 -17.09 19.23 7.53
C PRO A 362 -16.66 20.35 8.50
N PRO A 363 -17.59 21.12 9.08
CA PRO A 363 -17.26 22.21 10.02
C PRO A 363 -16.35 21.79 11.17
N GLU A 364 -16.53 20.59 11.72
CA GLU A 364 -15.72 20.01 12.80
C GLU A 364 -14.27 19.71 12.39
N SER A 365 -14.00 19.68 11.10
CA SER A 365 -12.68 19.47 10.52
C SER A 365 -11.92 20.78 10.29
N ILE A 366 -12.55 21.93 10.55
CA ILE A 366 -12.00 23.26 10.26
C ILE A 366 -11.78 24.02 11.57
N GLN A 367 -10.53 24.42 11.81
CA GLN A 367 -10.18 25.30 12.91
C GLN A 367 -9.50 26.56 12.34
N ILE A 368 -10.02 27.73 12.73
CA ILE A 368 -9.48 29.02 12.34
C ILE A 368 -9.18 29.79 13.62
N SER A 369 -7.93 30.21 13.81
CA SER A 369 -7.46 31.06 14.92
C SER A 369 -6.98 32.42 14.41
N GLY A 370 -6.99 33.43 15.29
CA GLY A 370 -6.62 34.80 14.93
C GLY A 370 -7.70 35.57 14.15
N PHE A 371 -8.95 35.07 14.17
CA PHE A 371 -10.10 35.73 13.56
C PHE A 371 -11.31 35.70 14.51
N ASP A 372 -11.44 36.73 15.35
CA ASP A 372 -12.63 36.93 16.18
C ASP A 372 -13.76 37.48 15.31
N ASN A 373 -14.53 36.58 14.71
CA ASN A 373 -15.84 36.97 14.19
C ASN A 373 -16.82 36.97 15.37
N LYS A 374 -16.79 38.02 16.19
CA LYS A 374 -17.91 38.30 17.09
C LYS A 374 -19.10 38.74 16.23
N GLN A 375 -19.95 37.78 15.89
CA GLN A 375 -21.34 38.02 15.59
C GLN A 375 -22.15 37.12 16.52
N ASP A 376 -22.60 37.77 17.60
CA ASP A 376 -23.59 37.41 18.62
C ASP A 376 -23.43 36.11 19.43
#